data_AF-A0A0L0P3P4-F1
#
_entry.id   AF-A0A0L0P3P4-F1
#
_cell.length_a   1.000
_cell.length_b   1.000
_cell.length_c   1.000
_cell.angle_alpha   90.00
_cell.angle_beta   90.00
_cell.angle_gamma   90.00
#
_symmetry.space_group_name_H-M   'P 1'
#
loop_
_entity.id
_entity.type
_entity.pdbx_description
1 polymer ?
#
loop_
_entity_poly.entity_id
_entity_poly.type
_entity_poly.pdbx_seq_one_letter_code
_entity_poly.pdbx_strand_id
1 'polypeptide(L)'
;MVRGLSVSRTLYQTKIEEKHKTAETIYDVTGPDSSLIGPGAKPGTIPTDLDQATGLERYEILGKREGIDVFDMEKPIKEGKGTMEDPYLVPTYIGYRYVGCRGKNGEDHKAYWMKVDESEPARCWHCGTVYAAKYLGEPGHSHH
;
A
#
# COMPACT_ATOMS: atom_id res chain seq x y z
N MET A 1 -65.61 -29.31 -12.40
CA MET A 1 -64.63 -28.27 -12.75
C MET A 1 -63.58 -28.22 -11.65
N VAL A 2 -62.38 -28.77 -11.86
CA VAL A 2 -61.25 -28.59 -10.93
C VAL A 2 -60.07 -28.11 -11.78
N ARG A 3 -59.79 -26.81 -11.78
CA ARG A 3 -58.61 -26.24 -12.42
C ARG A 3 -57.43 -26.47 -11.47
N GLY A 4 -56.56 -27.42 -11.80
CA GLY A 4 -55.28 -27.58 -11.14
C GLY A 4 -54.37 -26.41 -11.49
N LEU A 5 -54.09 -25.53 -10.53
CA LEU A 5 -53.08 -24.49 -10.66
C LEU A 5 -51.71 -25.13 -10.47
N SER A 6 -51.02 -25.42 -11.58
CA SER A 6 -49.61 -25.81 -11.57
C SER A 6 -48.76 -24.60 -11.22
N VAL A 7 -48.26 -24.53 -9.98
CA VAL A 7 -47.26 -23.54 -9.59
C VAL A 7 -45.90 -24.03 -10.07
N SER A 8 -45.46 -23.56 -11.25
CA SER A 8 -44.09 -23.75 -11.69
C SER A 8 -43.16 -22.96 -10.78
N ARG A 9 -42.48 -23.67 -9.89
CA ARG A 9 -41.38 -23.12 -9.10
C ARG A 9 -40.19 -22.96 -10.05
N THR A 10 -40.06 -21.79 -10.67
CA THR A 10 -38.84 -21.42 -11.39
C THR A 10 -37.71 -21.47 -10.37
N LEU A 11 -36.85 -22.49 -10.47
CA LEU A 11 -35.62 -22.56 -9.70
C LEU A 11 -34.78 -21.38 -10.15
N TYR A 12 -34.73 -20.33 -9.33
CA TYR A 12 -33.70 -19.31 -9.42
C TYR A 12 -32.39 -20.06 -9.22
N GLN A 13 -31.70 -20.33 -10.32
CA GLN A 13 -30.36 -20.87 -10.27
C GLN A 13 -29.51 -19.75 -9.70
N THR A 14 -29.24 -19.81 -8.39
CA THR A 14 -28.27 -18.94 -7.75
C THR A 14 -26.99 -19.08 -8.57
N LYS A 15 -26.51 -17.98 -9.16
CA LYS A 15 -25.16 -17.95 -9.73
C LYS A 15 -24.24 -18.55 -8.68
N ILE A 16 -23.60 -19.66 -9.02
CA ILE A 16 -22.57 -20.25 -8.16
C ILE A 16 -21.52 -19.16 -8.03
N GLU A 17 -21.37 -18.60 -6.84
CA GLU A 17 -20.34 -17.61 -6.57
C GLU A 17 -18.99 -18.23 -6.97
N GLU A 18 -18.31 -17.60 -7.92
CA GLU A 18 -16.96 -17.99 -8.27
C GLU A 18 -16.14 -17.88 -6.98
N LYS A 19 -15.61 -19.00 -6.49
CA LYS A 19 -14.73 -19.00 -5.32
C LYS A 19 -13.50 -18.18 -5.69
N HIS A 20 -13.50 -16.90 -5.33
CA HIS A 20 -12.34 -16.06 -5.44
C HIS A 20 -11.23 -16.68 -4.57
N LYS A 21 -10.07 -16.90 -5.17
CA LYS A 21 -8.91 -17.43 -4.43
C LYS A 21 -8.42 -16.33 -3.50
N THR A 22 -8.35 -16.63 -2.22
CA THR A 22 -7.77 -15.75 -1.21
C THR A 22 -6.25 -15.78 -1.33
N ALA A 23 -5.59 -14.64 -1.10
CA ALA A 23 -4.14 -14.56 -1.08
C ALA A 23 -3.59 -15.23 0.19
N GLU A 24 -2.64 -16.15 0.01
CA GLU A 24 -1.88 -16.77 1.11
C GLU A 24 -0.61 -15.99 1.43
N THR A 25 0.00 -15.39 0.41
CA THR A 25 1.19 -14.53 0.51
C THR A 25 0.92 -13.15 -0.07
N ILE A 26 1.78 -12.18 0.28
CA ILE A 26 1.66 -10.81 -0.26
C ILE A 26 1.85 -10.75 -1.78
N TYR A 27 2.56 -11.72 -2.37
CA TYR A 27 2.84 -11.75 -3.81
C TYR A 27 1.62 -12.15 -4.66
N ASP A 28 0.62 -12.78 -4.04
CA ASP A 28 -0.61 -13.24 -4.72
C ASP A 28 -1.70 -12.16 -4.77
N VAL A 29 -1.41 -10.96 -4.25
CA VAL A 29 -2.37 -9.86 -4.18
C VAL A 29 -2.53 -9.23 -5.56
N THR A 30 -3.71 -9.41 -6.16
CA THR A 30 -4.04 -8.90 -7.49
C THR A 30 -4.77 -7.56 -7.45
N GLY A 31 -5.32 -7.18 -6.29
CA GLY A 31 -6.12 -5.97 -6.13
C GLY A 31 -7.01 -5.98 -4.88
N PRO A 32 -7.78 -4.90 -4.66
CA PRO A 32 -8.53 -4.69 -3.42
C PRO A 32 -9.72 -5.65 -3.22
N ASP A 33 -10.27 -6.19 -4.31
CA ASP A 33 -11.65 -6.69 -4.27
C ASP A 33 -11.80 -8.15 -3.80
N SER A 34 -10.86 -9.04 -4.14
CA SER A 34 -11.10 -10.48 -3.97
C SER A 34 -9.94 -11.27 -3.36
N SER A 35 -8.70 -10.81 -3.56
CA SER A 35 -7.51 -11.48 -3.01
C SER A 35 -7.32 -11.22 -1.50
N LEU A 36 -7.79 -10.06 -1.01
CA LEU A 36 -7.58 -9.59 0.36
C LEU A 36 -8.72 -9.98 1.32
N ILE A 37 -9.34 -11.14 1.12
CA ILE A 37 -10.37 -11.69 2.00
C ILE A 37 -9.80 -12.89 2.75
N GLY A 38 -10.11 -13.03 4.04
CA GLY A 38 -9.71 -14.17 4.86
C GLY A 38 -10.52 -15.45 4.54
N PRO A 39 -9.93 -16.65 4.79
CA PRO A 39 -10.60 -17.92 4.53
C PRO A 39 -11.78 -18.21 5.48
N GLY A 40 -11.94 -17.45 6.56
CA GLY A 40 -12.94 -17.67 7.59
C GLY A 40 -12.57 -18.78 8.58
N ALA A 41 -12.92 -18.60 9.85
CA ALA A 41 -12.65 -19.57 10.89
C ALA A 41 -13.67 -20.72 10.89
N LYS A 42 -13.28 -21.87 11.46
CA LYS A 42 -14.18 -23.01 11.62
C LYS A 42 -15.24 -22.71 12.69
N PRO A 43 -16.48 -23.24 12.55
CA PRO A 43 -17.51 -23.09 13.57
C PRO A 43 -17.02 -23.63 14.94
N GLY A 44 -17.22 -22.85 16.00
CA GLY A 44 -16.82 -23.21 17.37
C GLY A 44 -15.36 -22.88 17.74
N THR A 45 -14.58 -22.28 16.84
CA THR A 45 -13.24 -21.76 17.14
C THR A 45 -13.24 -20.23 17.19
N ILE A 46 -12.38 -19.65 18.02
CA ILE A 46 -12.12 -18.20 18.01
C ILE A 46 -11.26 -17.90 16.77
N PRO A 47 -11.70 -16.98 15.89
CA PRO A 47 -10.95 -16.61 14.70
C PRO A 47 -9.63 -15.94 15.06
N THR A 48 -8.59 -16.20 14.27
CA THR A 48 -7.37 -15.40 14.30
C THR A 48 -7.50 -14.21 13.35
N ASP A 49 -6.62 -13.21 13.52
CA ASP A 49 -6.61 -12.03 12.64
C ASP A 49 -6.44 -12.43 11.16
N LEU A 50 -5.69 -13.51 10.87
CA LEU A 50 -5.54 -14.03 9.51
C LEU A 50 -6.83 -14.64 8.93
N ASP A 51 -7.75 -15.11 9.76
CA ASP A 51 -8.97 -15.76 9.32
C ASP A 51 -10.06 -14.76 8.91
N GLN A 52 -10.09 -13.60 9.59
CA GLN A 52 -11.16 -12.60 9.44
C GLN A 52 -10.71 -11.21 9.01
N ALA A 53 -9.40 -10.90 8.98
CA ALA A 53 -8.94 -9.62 8.44
C ALA A 53 -9.29 -9.48 6.96
N THR A 54 -9.63 -8.25 6.56
CA THR A 54 -9.99 -7.91 5.18
C THR A 54 -9.32 -6.63 4.73
N GLY A 55 -9.15 -6.47 3.40
CA GLY A 55 -8.65 -5.24 2.81
C GLY A 55 -7.23 -4.86 3.26
N LEU A 56 -7.03 -3.59 3.62
CA LEU A 56 -5.71 -3.04 3.99
C LEU A 56 -5.14 -3.67 5.27
N GLU A 57 -6.00 -4.01 6.23
CA GLU A 57 -5.58 -4.70 7.46
C GLU A 57 -4.94 -6.04 7.11
N ARG A 58 -5.60 -6.83 6.26
CA ARG A 58 -5.04 -8.11 5.80
C ARG A 58 -3.75 -7.90 5.01
N TYR A 59 -3.69 -6.88 4.16
CA TYR A 59 -2.50 -6.57 3.38
C TYR A 59 -1.29 -6.24 4.28
N GLU A 60 -1.51 -5.46 5.33
CA GLU A 60 -0.49 -5.16 6.34
C GLU A 60 -0.04 -6.42 7.08
N ILE A 61 -0.98 -7.27 7.51
CA ILE A 61 -0.68 -8.52 8.21
C ILE A 61 0.12 -9.47 7.33
N LEU A 62 -0.26 -9.63 6.06
CA LEU A 62 0.47 -10.46 5.09
C LEU A 62 1.89 -9.93 4.86
N GLY A 63 2.06 -8.62 4.73
CA GLY A 63 3.39 -8.00 4.63
C GLY A 63 4.25 -8.24 5.86
N LYS A 64 3.71 -7.96 7.05
CA LYS A 64 4.41 -8.20 8.33
C LYS A 64 4.79 -9.66 8.53
N ARG A 65 3.97 -10.61 8.07
CA ARG A 65 4.28 -12.05 8.13
C ARG A 65 5.54 -12.40 7.34
N GLU A 66 5.71 -11.78 6.18
CA GLU A 66 6.88 -11.95 5.31
C GLU A 66 8.04 -10.99 5.67
N GLY A 67 7.90 -10.19 6.74
CA GLY A 67 8.91 -9.23 7.20
C GLY A 67 8.99 -7.95 6.35
N ILE A 68 7.97 -7.65 5.56
CA ILE A 68 7.88 -6.49 4.67
C ILE A 68 6.96 -5.44 5.30
N ASP A 69 7.50 -4.26 5.60
CA ASP A 69 6.67 -3.09 5.92
C ASP A 69 6.19 -2.44 4.63
N VAL A 70 4.91 -2.64 4.35
CA VAL A 70 4.22 -2.17 3.15
C VAL A 70 4.09 -0.65 3.10
N PHE A 71 3.91 0.00 4.25
CA PHE A 71 3.60 1.42 4.32
C PHE A 71 4.83 2.29 4.61
N ASP A 72 6.00 1.67 4.78
CA ASP A 72 7.29 2.34 4.95
C ASP A 72 7.27 3.38 6.10
N MET A 73 6.86 2.94 7.29
CA MET A 73 6.66 3.82 8.45
C MET A 73 7.97 4.31 9.07
N GLU A 74 9.04 3.53 8.95
CA GLU A 74 10.26 3.74 9.73
C GLU A 74 11.51 4.02 8.89
N LYS A 75 11.48 3.90 7.56
CA LYS A 75 12.72 3.95 6.78
C LYS A 75 13.12 5.40 6.48
N PRO A 76 14.22 5.90 7.08
CA PRO A 76 14.77 7.17 6.64
C PRO A 76 15.33 7.03 5.22
N ILE A 77 15.34 8.13 4.48
CA ILE A 77 15.91 8.18 3.13
C ILE A 77 17.44 8.00 3.24
N LYS A 78 17.93 6.87 2.71
CA LYS A 78 19.37 6.49 2.76
C LYS A 78 20.04 6.42 1.40
N GLU A 79 19.27 6.46 0.32
CA GLU A 79 19.79 6.35 -1.05
C GLU A 79 20.36 7.71 -1.50
N GLY A 80 21.64 7.75 -1.85
CA GLY A 80 22.37 8.95 -2.25
C GLY A 80 23.24 9.56 -1.15
N LYS A 81 24.00 10.61 -1.50
CA LYS A 81 24.90 11.31 -0.58
C LYS A 81 24.41 12.70 -0.18
N GLY A 82 23.33 13.20 -0.77
CA GLY A 82 22.78 14.53 -0.46
C GLY A 82 23.60 15.70 -0.99
N THR A 83 24.40 15.47 -2.04
CA THR A 83 25.17 16.50 -2.76
C THR A 83 24.41 16.95 -4.02
N MET A 84 24.86 18.03 -4.69
CA MET A 84 24.24 18.46 -5.95
C MET A 84 24.42 17.43 -7.08
N GLU A 85 25.54 16.71 -7.09
CA GLU A 85 25.83 15.67 -8.09
C GLU A 85 25.13 14.34 -7.76
N ASP A 86 25.01 14.03 -6.46
CA ASP A 86 24.41 12.80 -5.92
C ASP A 86 23.43 13.15 -4.78
N PRO A 87 22.20 13.59 -5.11
CA PRO A 87 21.19 14.00 -4.14
C PRO A 87 20.57 12.80 -3.42
N TYR A 88 19.90 13.04 -2.29
CA TYR A 88 19.10 11.99 -1.66
C TYR A 88 17.85 11.70 -2.48
N LEU A 89 17.66 10.44 -2.86
CA LEU A 89 16.54 10.00 -3.68
C LEU A 89 15.32 9.72 -2.82
N VAL A 90 14.30 10.54 -3.00
CA VAL A 90 13.05 10.51 -2.25
C VAL A 90 12.02 9.70 -3.03
N PRO A 91 11.61 8.51 -2.58
CA PRO A 91 10.63 7.72 -3.30
C PRO A 91 9.24 8.39 -3.24
N THR A 92 8.62 8.60 -4.40
CA THR A 92 7.30 9.22 -4.55
C THR A 92 6.41 8.38 -5.47
N TYR A 93 5.10 8.39 -5.22
CA TYR A 93 4.10 7.76 -6.09
C TYR A 93 3.18 8.77 -6.79
N ILE A 94 3.25 10.06 -6.40
CA ILE A 94 2.32 11.12 -6.83
C ILE A 94 3.01 12.30 -7.53
N GLY A 95 4.31 12.23 -7.82
CA GLY A 95 5.05 13.37 -8.40
C GLY A 95 5.86 14.19 -7.40
N TYR A 96 5.43 14.19 -6.13
CA TYR A 96 6.07 14.98 -5.08
C TYR A 96 5.95 14.32 -3.71
N ARG A 97 6.82 14.72 -2.76
CA ARG A 97 6.77 14.27 -1.37
C ARG A 97 7.34 15.34 -0.44
N TYR A 98 6.73 15.49 0.73
CA TYR A 98 7.26 16.34 1.79
C TYR A 98 8.34 15.61 2.57
N VAL A 99 9.48 16.28 2.77
CA VAL A 99 10.62 15.74 3.49
C VAL A 99 11.02 16.70 4.60
N GLY A 100 11.21 16.14 5.81
CA GLY A 100 11.74 16.86 6.96
C GLY A 100 13.23 16.58 7.13
N CYS A 101 14.08 17.56 6.85
CA CYS A 101 15.51 17.46 7.11
C CYS A 101 15.81 17.84 8.56
N ARG A 102 16.48 16.95 9.31
CA ARG A 102 16.95 17.20 10.68
C ARG A 102 18.46 17.33 10.82
N GLY A 103 19.20 17.16 9.72
CA GLY A 103 20.65 17.19 9.75
C GLY A 103 21.30 15.99 9.10
N LYS A 104 22.62 16.06 8.95
CA LYS A 104 23.45 15.01 8.33
C LYS A 104 24.69 14.78 9.20
N ASN A 105 25.09 13.52 9.39
CA ASN A 105 26.36 13.13 10.01
C ASN A 105 26.65 13.78 11.37
N GLY A 106 25.69 13.79 12.29
CA GLY A 106 25.88 14.25 13.67
C GLY A 106 25.67 15.76 13.88
N GLU A 107 25.43 16.52 12.82
CA GLU A 107 24.98 17.92 12.92
C GLU A 107 23.46 17.96 12.96
N ASP A 108 22.89 17.94 14.16
CA ASP A 108 21.44 17.98 14.38
C ASP A 108 20.92 19.43 14.37
N HIS A 109 19.82 19.65 13.66
CA HIS A 109 19.13 20.93 13.63
C HIS A 109 17.60 20.74 13.66
N LYS A 110 16.87 21.84 13.87
CA LYS A 110 15.40 21.81 13.84
C LYS A 110 14.90 21.26 12.50
N ALA A 111 13.78 20.55 12.52
CA ALA A 111 13.20 20.00 11.30
C ALA A 111 12.84 21.14 10.32
N TYR A 112 13.48 21.15 9.15
CA TYR A 112 13.09 21.99 8.03
C TYR A 112 12.34 21.15 7.01
N TRP A 113 11.09 21.52 6.78
CA TRP A 113 10.22 20.86 5.82
C TRP A 113 10.38 21.48 4.45
N MET A 114 10.45 20.62 3.44
CA MET A 114 10.50 21.01 2.04
C MET A 114 9.60 20.11 1.21
N LYS A 115 9.05 20.68 0.14
CA LYS A 115 8.37 19.93 -0.91
C LYS A 115 9.42 19.52 -1.93
N VAL A 116 9.55 18.21 -2.16
CA VAL A 116 10.46 17.65 -3.17
C VAL A 116 9.59 17.24 -4.35
N ASP A 117 9.76 17.92 -5.47
CA ASP A 117 9.06 17.67 -6.72
C ASP A 117 9.98 16.96 -7.72
N GLU A 118 9.42 16.32 -8.74
CA GLU A 118 10.19 15.72 -9.85
C GLU A 118 10.87 16.75 -10.74
N SER A 119 10.32 17.96 -10.84
CA SER A 119 10.85 19.01 -11.71
C SER A 119 12.11 19.66 -11.17
N GLU A 120 12.23 19.79 -9.85
CA GLU A 120 13.33 20.51 -9.22
C GLU A 120 13.80 19.85 -7.91
N PRO A 121 15.12 19.73 -7.70
CA PRO A 121 15.65 19.22 -6.45
C PRO A 121 15.48 20.25 -5.34
N ALA A 122 15.01 19.81 -4.17
CA ALA A 122 14.88 20.65 -3.01
C ALA A 122 16.19 20.68 -2.21
N ARG A 123 16.56 21.85 -1.68
CA ARG A 123 17.75 22.02 -0.86
C ARG A 123 17.39 22.50 0.53
N CYS A 124 17.94 21.85 1.55
CA CYS A 124 17.83 22.35 2.91
C CYS A 124 18.62 23.66 3.06
N TRP A 125 17.97 24.72 3.55
CA TRP A 125 18.62 26.01 3.79
C TRP A 125 19.72 25.95 4.85
N HIS A 126 19.61 25.04 5.83
CA HIS A 126 20.54 24.99 6.96
C HIS A 126 21.76 24.09 6.69
N CYS A 127 21.55 22.79 6.48
CA CYS A 127 22.66 21.85 6.23
C CYS A 127 23.07 21.75 4.76
N GLY A 128 22.36 22.42 3.85
CA GLY A 128 22.67 22.41 2.42
C GLY A 128 22.38 21.08 1.70
N THR A 129 21.83 20.07 2.39
CA THR A 129 21.52 18.76 1.83
C THR A 129 20.50 18.87 0.70
N VAL A 130 20.76 18.14 -0.39
CA VAL A 130 19.94 18.13 -1.61
C VAL A 130 19.10 16.86 -1.68
N TYR A 131 17.84 17.02 -2.06
CA TYR A 131 16.86 15.95 -2.24
C TYR A 131 16.27 16.02 -3.65
N ALA A 132 16.12 14.86 -4.29
CA ALA A 132 15.48 14.74 -5.60
C ALA A 132 14.39 13.67 -5.54
N ALA A 133 13.26 13.89 -6.22
CA ALA A 133 12.19 12.90 -6.27
C ALA A 133 12.56 11.73 -7.19
N LYS A 134 12.21 10.52 -6.75
CA LYS A 134 12.32 9.27 -7.50
C LYS A 134 10.92 8.67 -7.62
N TYR A 135 10.31 8.85 -8.79
CA TYR A 135 8.99 8.29 -9.08
C TYR A 135 9.05 6.76 -9.11
N LEU A 136 8.17 6.11 -8.34
CA LEU A 136 8.02 4.65 -8.29
C LEU A 136 6.65 4.17 -8.81
N GLY A 137 5.75 5.09 -9.17
CA GLY A 137 4.43 4.74 -9.69
C GLY A 137 4.43 4.21 -11.12
N GLU A 138 3.28 3.71 -11.56
CA GLU A 138 3.10 3.34 -12.96
C GLU A 138 3.05 4.59 -13.87
N PRO A 139 3.69 4.57 -15.05
CA PRO A 139 3.61 5.67 -16.00
C PRO A 139 2.15 5.93 -16.40
N GLY A 140 1.61 7.11 -16.07
CA GLY A 140 0.23 7.50 -16.42
C GLY A 140 -0.77 7.56 -15.26
N HIS A 141 -0.34 7.27 -14.03
CA HIS A 141 -1.09 7.54 -12.79
C HIS A 141 -0.48 8.70 -11.99
N SER A 142 -0.01 9.71 -12.70
CA SER A 142 0.31 11.01 -12.11
C SER A 142 -1.02 11.70 -11.77
N HIS A 143 -1.42 11.63 -10.51
CA HIS A 143 -2.58 12.37 -10.01
C HIS A 143 -2.30 13.87 -10.15
N HIS A 144 -2.88 14.46 -11.21
CA HIS A 144 -2.93 15.91 -11.44
C HIS A 144 -3.77 16.62 -10.38
#